data_AF-A0A959DKU7-F1
#
_entry.id   AF-A0A959DKU7-F1
#
_cell.length_a   1.000
_cell.length_b   1.000
_cell.length_c   1.000
_cell.angle_alpha   90.00
_cell.angle_beta   90.00
_cell.angle_gamma   90.00
#
_symmetry.space_group_name_H-M   'P 1'
#
loop_
_entity.id
_entity.type
_entity.pdbx_description
1 polymer ?
#
loop_
_entity_poly.entity_id
_entity_poly.type
_entity_poly.pdbx_seq_one_letter_code
_entity_poly.pdbx_strand_id
1 'polypeptide(L)' 'AEHLGDPKAVRAVGQANRHNPIAIIVPCHRCIAKSGELQGYFYGLEMKRQLLGLENPLSFAQQGSLF' A
#
# COMPACT_ATOMS: atom_id res chain seq x y z
N ALA A 1 -7.86 5.19 10.97
CA ALA A 1 -7.98 5.71 12.35
C ALA A 1 -9.24 6.56 12.45
N GLU A 2 -9.31 7.71 11.77
CA GLU A 2 -10.51 8.56 11.74
C GLU A 2 -11.77 7.83 11.24
N HIS A 3 -11.67 7.08 10.14
CA HIS A 3 -12.77 6.25 9.63
C HIS A 3 -13.25 5.15 10.60
N LEU A 4 -12.44 4.80 11.60
CA LEU A 4 -12.79 3.82 12.63
C LEU A 4 -13.34 4.50 13.90
N GLY A 5 -13.51 5.84 13.90
CA GLY A 5 -13.97 6.62 15.06
C GLY A 5 -12.91 6.84 16.14
N ASP A 6 -11.70 6.30 15.98
CA ASP A 6 -10.57 6.49 16.90
C ASP A 6 -9.37 7.13 16.18
N PRO A 7 -9.25 8.47 16.22
CA PRO A 7 -8.11 9.19 15.67
C PRO A 7 -6.78 8.86 16.37
N LYS A 8 -6.78 8.35 17.60
CA LYS A 8 -5.55 8.02 18.35
C LYS A 8 -4.99 6.64 17.96
N ALA A 9 -5.79 5.80 17.31
CA ALA A 9 -5.39 4.46 16.87
C ALA A 9 -4.43 4.42 15.67
N VAL A 10 -3.84 5.54 15.21
CA VAL A 10 -2.96 5.59 14.02
C VAL A 10 -1.84 4.55 14.07
N ARG A 11 -1.16 4.43 15.22
CA ARG A 11 -0.06 3.46 15.39
C ARG A 11 -0.55 2.01 15.35
N ALA A 12 -1.69 1.72 15.99
CA ALA A 12 -2.30 0.39 15.97
C ALA A 12 -2.73 -0.01 14.56
N VAL A 13 -3.34 0.91 13.81
CA VAL A 13 -3.70 0.71 12.40
C VAL A 13 -2.46 0.47 11.54
N GLY A 14 -1.38 1.22 11.75
CA GLY A 14 -0.11 1.00 11.04
C GLY A 14 0.48 -0.40 11.30
N GLN A 15 0.43 -0.87 12.55
CA GLN A 15 0.86 -2.22 12.90
C GLN A 15 -0.06 -3.28 12.26
N ALA A 16 -1.38 -3.12 12.35
CA ALA A 16 -2.32 -4.05 11.73
C ALA A 16 -2.11 -4.12 10.20
N ASN A 17 -1.90 -2.98 9.55
CA ASN A 17 -1.63 -2.90 8.11
C ASN A 17 -0.37 -3.69 7.70
N ARG A 18 0.67 -3.69 8.55
CA ARG A 18 1.91 -4.43 8.30
C ARG A 18 1.71 -5.96 8.39
N HIS A 19 0.77 -6.43 9.21
CA HIS A 19 0.54 -7.86 9.46
C HIS A 19 -0.58 -8.45 8.58
N ASN A 20 -0.92 -7.80 7.47
CA ASN A 20 -1.94 -8.30 6.54
C ASN A 20 -1.48 -9.63 5.87
N PRO A 21 -2.18 -10.76 6.10
CA PRO A 21 -1.82 -12.05 5.51
C PRO A 21 -2.23 -12.19 4.04
N ILE A 22 -3.15 -11.35 3.54
CA ILE A 22 -3.68 -11.43 2.18
C ILE A 22 -3.35 -10.12 1.45
N ALA A 23 -2.10 -9.98 1.00
CA ALA A 23 -1.69 -8.82 0.21
C ALA A 23 -2.41 -8.74 -1.14
N ILE A 24 -2.37 -7.55 -1.75
CA ILE A 24 -3.01 -7.22 -3.03
C ILE A 24 -4.54 -7.15 -2.91
N ILE A 25 -5.20 -8.24 -2.50
CA ILE A 25 -6.66 -8.28 -2.30
C ILE A 25 -7.07 -7.33 -1.17
N VAL A 26 -6.41 -7.44 -0.02
CA VAL A 26 -6.47 -6.41 1.03
C VAL A 26 -5.32 -5.43 0.75
N PRO A 27 -5.61 -4.19 0.32
CA PRO A 27 -4.62 -3.33 -0.33
C PRO A 27 -3.75 -2.57 0.69
N CYS A 28 -3.01 -3.29 1.53
CA CYS A 28 -2.15 -2.69 2.54
C CYS A 28 -0.99 -1.85 1.97
N HIS A 29 -0.67 -2.03 0.68
CA HIS A 29 0.28 -1.20 -0.08
C HIS A 29 -0.25 0.20 -0.38
N ARG A 30 -1.56 0.46 -0.30
CA ARG A 30 -2.15 1.79 -0.55
C ARG A 30 -2.06 2.74 0.65
N CYS A 31 -1.66 2.26 1.83
CA CYS A 31 -1.43 3.14 2.99
C CYS A 31 -0.05 3.80 2.88
N ILE A 32 -0.01 5.13 2.78
CA ILE A 32 1.20 5.95 2.65
C ILE A 32 1.35 6.85 3.87
N ALA A 33 2.59 7.15 4.27
CA ALA A 33 2.85 8.07 5.37
C ALA A 33 2.38 9.49 5.03
N LYS A 34 2.07 10.32 6.04
CA LYS A 34 1.69 11.73 5.84
C LYS A 34 2.79 12.54 5.12
N SER A 35 4.06 12.13 5.25
CA SER A 35 5.19 12.72 4.52
C SER A 35 5.21 12.40 3.02
N GLY A 36 4.40 11.45 2.56
CA GLY A 36 4.44 10.91 1.20
C GLY A 36 5.43 9.76 1.02
N GLU A 37 6.21 9.42 2.05
CA GLU A 37 7.20 8.34 1.96
C GLU A 37 6.55 6.95 2.02
N LEU A 38 7.12 6.02 1.26
CA LEU A 38 6.79 4.61 1.35
C LEU A 38 7.48 3.99 2.57
N GLN A 39 6.67 3.66 3.57
CA GLN A 39 7.11 2.99 4.78
C GLN A 39 6.31 1.70 4.96
N GLY A 40 6.91 0.74 5.68
CA GLY A 40 6.25 -0.47 6.18
C GLY A 40 5.48 -1.28 5.13
N TYR A 41 6.09 -2.36 4.63
CA TYR A 41 5.39 -3.38 3.85
C TYR A 41 5.95 -4.75 4.16
N PHE A 42 5.09 -5.74 4.39
CA PHE A 42 5.51 -7.09 4.75
C PHE A 42 6.43 -7.70 3.68
N TYR A 43 6.07 -7.53 2.41
CA TYR A 43 6.81 -8.06 1.26
C TYR A 43 7.89 -7.09 0.73
N GLY A 44 8.24 -6.05 1.51
CA GLY A 44 9.29 -5.10 1.17
C GLY A 44 8.85 -3.86 0.37
N LEU A 45 9.57 -2.76 0.55
CA LEU A 45 9.20 -1.47 -0.04
C LEU A 45 9.25 -1.45 -1.57
N GLU A 46 10.09 -2.29 -2.18
CA GLU A 46 10.17 -2.43 -3.64
C GLU A 46 8.85 -2.92 -4.22
N MET A 47 8.31 -4.01 -3.68
CA MET A 47 7.03 -4.58 -4.13
C MET A 47 5.88 -3.58 -3.92
N LYS A 48 5.87 -2.85 -2.80
CA LYS A 48 4.89 -1.78 -2.56
C LYS A 48 4.95 -0.70 -3.65
N ARG A 49 6.15 -0.29 -4.06
CA ARG A 49 6.34 0.71 -5.13
C ARG A 49 5.89 0.18 -6.48
N GLN A 50 6.24 -1.06 -6.81
CA GLN A 50 5.82 -1.71 -8.05
C GLN A 50 4.29 -1.81 -8.13
N LEU A 51 3.63 -2.28 -7.07
CA LEU A 51 2.16 -2.37 -7.02
C LEU A 51 1.49 -1.00 -7.19
N LEU A 52 2.00 0.05 -6.53
CA LEU A 52 1.49 1.40 -6.73
C LEU A 52 1.71 1.91 -8.16
N GLY A 53 2.84 1.57 -8.78
CA GLY A 53 3.11 1.86 -10.19
C GLY A 53 2.19 1.10 -11.16
N LEU A 54 1.81 -0.13 -10.83
CA LEU A 54 0.83 -0.92 -11.59
C LEU A 54 -0.60 -0.38 -11.45
N GLU A 55 -0.96 0.16 -10.28
CA GLU A 55 -2.29 0.72 -10.02
C GLU A 55 -2.49 2.12 -10.58
N ASN A 56 -1.41 2.91 -10.64
CA ASN A 56 -1.42 4.25 -11.22
C ASN A 56 -0.32 4.38 -12.28
N PRO A 57 -0.42 3.63 -13.39
CA PRO A 57 0.48 3.82 -14.51
C PRO A 57 0.10 5.18 -15.10
N LEU A 58 0.96 6.18 -14.94
CA LEU A 58 0.80 7.52 -15.51
C LEU A 58 0.70 7.53 -17.06
N SER A 59 0.62 6.36 -17.69
CA SER A 59 0.30 6.15 -19.09
C SER A 59 -0.61 4.93 -19.22
N PHE A 60 -1.73 5.08 -19.92
CA PHE A 60 -2.65 4.01 -20.33
C PHE A 60 -2.01 2.97 -21.30
N ALA A 61 -0.68 2.78 -21.27
CA ALA A 61 0.08 2.15 -22.36
C ALA A 61 1.34 1.38 -21.91
N GLN A 62 1.30 0.64 -20.81
CA GLN A 62 2.27 -0.45 -20.60
C GLN A 62 1.57 -1.78 -20.35
N GLN A 63 1.01 -2.33 -21.42
CA GLN A 63 0.95 -3.78 -21.58
C GLN A 63 2.40 -4.23 -21.83
N GLY A 64 3.07 -4.76 -20.80
CA GLY A 64 4.23 -5.63 -21.05
C GLY A 64 3.78 -6.80 -21.92
N SER A 65 4.61 -7.23 -22.87
CA SER A 65 4.22 -8.25 -23.86
C SER A 65 3.64 -9.48 -23.16
N LEU A 66 2.35 -9.73 -23.40
CA LEU A 66 1.73 -11.03 -23.19
C LEU A 66 1.84 -11.74 -24.53
N PHE A 67 2.69 -12.76 -24.56
CA PHE A 67 3.29 -13.42 -25.72
C PHE A 67 4.43 -12.62 -26.38
#